data_AF-A0A817IFX5-F1
#
_entry.id   AF-A0A817IFX5-F1
#
_cell.length_a   1.000
_cell.length_b   1.000
_cell.length_c   1.000
_cell.angle_alpha   90.00
_cell.angle_beta   90.00
_cell.angle_gamma   90.00
#
_symmetry.space_group_name_H-M   'P 1'
#
loop_
_entity.id
_entity.type
_entity.pdbx_description
1 polymer ?
#
loop_
_entity_poly.entity_id
_entity_poly.type
_entity_poly.pdbx_seq_one_letter_code
_entity_poly.pdbx_strand_id
1 'polypeptide(L)'
;MAVFQRNQIGIKDVGQTVNVPDNDIARLMYYFSCTCSAIECNMTPQMRRLANYRNWRYLDADDVRQLIGICYVFSPDVLNNKVFFHNPGLCGNSSNKFYEISQVRNQLLAVSSILIAGQSRRVNSIMVYTMSWMKKNYTDPMVRIARFLSN
;
A
#
# COMPACT_ATOMS: atom_id res chain seq x y z
N MET A 1 6.73 7.09 -36.04
CA MET A 1 6.71 5.92 -35.14
C MET A 1 5.37 5.89 -34.45
N ALA A 2 4.62 4.79 -34.59
CA ALA A 2 3.29 4.66 -34.02
C ALA A 2 3.39 4.50 -32.50
N VAL A 3 2.87 5.47 -31.75
CA VAL A 3 2.64 5.34 -30.31
C VAL A 3 1.48 4.36 -30.14
N PHE A 4 1.77 3.17 -29.64
CA PHE A 4 0.74 2.22 -29.23
C PHE A 4 -0.01 2.78 -28.01
N GLN A 5 -1.02 3.60 -28.28
CA GLN A 5 -2.06 3.93 -27.31
C GLN A 5 -2.95 2.69 -27.19
N ARG A 6 -2.53 1.71 -26.38
CA ARG A 6 -3.44 0.67 -25.91
C ARG A 6 -4.44 1.35 -24.98
N ASN A 7 -5.52 1.78 -25.58
CA ASN A 7 -6.82 2.06 -24.99
C ASN A 7 -7.18 0.98 -23.95
N GLN A 8 -6.79 1.18 -22.68
CA GLN A 8 -7.40 0.50 -21.53
C GLN A 8 -8.76 1.16 -21.27
N ILE A 9 -9.68 0.99 -22.21
CA ILE A 9 -11.06 1.48 -22.12
C ILE A 9 -11.70 0.76 -20.93
N GLY A 10 -11.81 1.45 -19.79
CA GLY A 10 -12.53 1.00 -18.60
C GLY A 10 -11.83 1.28 -17.26
N ILE A 11 -10.50 1.22 -17.18
CA ILE A 11 -9.83 1.27 -15.88
C ILE A 11 -9.60 2.73 -15.44
N LYS A 12 -10.33 3.16 -14.40
CA LYS A 12 -10.20 4.49 -13.81
C LYS A 12 -9.11 4.50 -12.73
N ASP A 13 -8.04 5.25 -12.99
CA ASP A 13 -7.02 5.58 -11.99
C ASP A 13 -7.63 6.51 -10.93
N VAL A 14 -7.56 6.11 -9.67
CA VAL A 14 -8.05 6.90 -8.52
C VAL A 14 -6.91 7.33 -7.58
N GLY A 15 -5.67 7.08 -7.98
CA GLY A 15 -4.49 7.41 -7.20
C GLY A 15 -4.09 8.89 -7.28
N GLN A 16 -3.14 9.25 -6.43
CA GLN A 16 -2.49 10.55 -6.45
C GLN A 16 -0.97 10.37 -6.47
N THR A 17 -0.27 11.27 -7.16
CA THR A 17 1.19 11.32 -7.12
C THR A 17 1.63 11.97 -5.82
N VAL A 18 2.51 11.32 -5.08
CA VAL A 18 3.02 11.83 -3.80
C VAL A 18 4.53 11.71 -3.72
N ASN A 19 5.16 12.63 -2.98
CA ASN A 19 6.57 12.53 -2.61
C ASN A 19 6.67 12.00 -1.19
N VAL A 20 7.35 10.87 -1.01
CA VAL A 20 7.54 10.21 0.29
C VAL A 20 8.96 10.53 0.77
N PRO A 21 9.13 11.05 2.00
CA PRO A 21 10.45 11.32 2.56
C PRO A 21 11.37 10.10 2.49
N ASP A 22 12.67 10.34 2.29
CA ASP A 22 13.69 9.30 2.28
C ASP A 22 14.03 8.83 3.71
N ASN A 23 13.08 8.15 4.34
CA ASN A 23 13.19 7.65 5.71
C ASN A 23 12.36 6.36 5.86
N ASP A 24 12.87 5.38 6.59
CA ASP A 24 12.24 4.07 6.73
C ASP A 24 10.88 4.14 7.42
N ILE A 25 10.74 4.96 8.47
CA ILE A 25 9.47 5.16 9.17
C ILE A 25 8.47 5.79 8.20
N ALA A 26 8.85 6.88 7.53
CA ALA A 26 7.99 7.56 6.56
C ALA A 26 7.50 6.61 5.44
N ARG A 27 8.39 5.73 4.96
CA ARG A 27 8.07 4.71 3.95
C ARG A 27 7.07 3.67 4.45
N LEU A 28 7.21 3.18 5.68
CA LEU A 28 6.23 2.28 6.29
C LEU A 28 4.88 2.95 6.55
N MET A 29 4.89 4.20 7.02
CA MET A 29 3.66 4.99 7.17
C MET A 29 2.95 5.19 5.83
N TYR A 30 3.72 5.41 4.76
CA TYR A 30 3.17 5.52 3.41
C TYR A 30 2.59 4.19 2.92
N TYR A 31 3.30 3.08 3.13
CA TYR A 31 2.75 1.75 2.86
C TYR A 31 1.41 1.54 3.57
N PHE A 32 1.35 1.86 4.87
CA PHE A 32 0.12 1.72 5.65
C PHE A 32 -1.01 2.64 5.12
N SER A 33 -0.67 3.87 4.72
CA SER A 33 -1.59 4.80 4.05
C SER A 33 -2.19 4.20 2.76
N CYS A 34 -1.35 3.57 1.95
CA CYS A 34 -1.77 2.86 0.74
C CYS A 34 -2.71 1.70 1.06
N THR A 35 -2.40 0.90 2.08
CA THR A 35 -3.28 -0.18 2.54
C THR A 35 -4.66 0.36 2.91
N CYS A 36 -4.72 1.44 3.71
CA CYS A 36 -6.00 2.00 4.13
C CYS A 36 -6.77 2.76 3.04
N SER A 37 -6.13 3.07 1.92
CA SER A 37 -6.81 3.55 0.71
C SER A 37 -7.42 2.39 -0.08
N ALA A 38 -6.78 1.21 -0.04
CA ALA A 38 -7.23 0.02 -0.74
C ALA A 38 -8.35 -0.74 0.00
N ILE A 39 -8.33 -0.74 1.33
CA ILE A 39 -9.32 -1.46 2.16
C ILE A 39 -9.95 -0.57 3.22
N GLU A 40 -11.11 -0.99 3.70
CA GLU A 40 -11.76 -0.40 4.87
C GLU A 40 -10.91 -0.59 6.13
N CYS A 41 -10.26 0.49 6.55
CA CYS A 41 -9.35 0.46 7.70
C CYS A 41 -10.02 0.73 9.05
N ASN A 42 -11.22 1.32 9.10
CA ASN A 42 -11.85 1.82 10.33
C ASN A 42 -10.87 2.62 11.21
N MET A 43 -10.26 3.65 10.61
CA MET A 43 -9.12 4.37 11.22
C MET A 43 -9.50 5.08 12.53
N THR A 44 -8.86 4.66 13.62
CA THR A 44 -8.80 5.43 14.86
C THR A 44 -7.90 6.66 14.70
N PRO A 45 -7.97 7.67 15.59
CA PRO A 45 -7.06 8.81 15.57
C PRO A 45 -5.57 8.41 15.54
N GLN A 46 -5.20 7.38 16.31
CA GLN A 46 -3.85 6.85 16.33
C GLN A 46 -3.46 6.25 14.98
N MET A 47 -4.31 5.44 14.36
CA MET A 47 -4.05 4.89 13.02
C MET A 47 -3.89 6.00 11.97
N ARG A 48 -4.67 7.09 12.04
CA ARG A 48 -4.51 8.24 11.13
C ARG A 48 -3.16 8.91 11.29
N ARG A 49 -2.69 9.05 12.53
CA ARG A 49 -1.34 9.58 12.82
C ARG A 49 -0.26 8.67 12.23
N LEU A 50 -0.38 7.35 12.38
CA LEU A 50 0.54 6.35 11.83
C LEU A 50 0.48 6.24 10.29
N ALA A 51 -0.62 6.62 9.64
CA ALA A 51 -0.72 6.68 8.19
C ALA A 51 -0.24 8.00 7.57
N ASN A 52 0.03 9.03 8.39
CA ASN A 52 0.45 10.35 7.91
C ASN A 52 1.98 10.45 7.79
N TYR A 53 2.53 9.87 6.73
CA TYR A 53 3.98 9.80 6.47
C TYR A 53 4.69 11.15 6.41
N ARG A 54 3.98 12.27 6.23
CA ARG A 54 4.59 13.62 6.26
C ARG A 54 5.07 14.01 7.66
N ASN A 55 4.47 13.40 8.68
CA ASN A 55 4.69 13.70 10.09
C ASN A 55 5.55 12.65 10.80
N TRP A 56 6.33 11.86 10.06
CA TRP A 56 7.15 10.76 10.60
C TRP A 56 8.10 11.18 11.73
N ARG A 57 8.58 12.43 11.71
CA ARG A 57 9.49 12.99 12.73
C ARG A 57 8.86 13.13 14.11
N TYR A 58 7.53 13.06 14.18
CA TYR A 58 6.76 13.18 15.42
C TYR A 58 6.37 11.83 16.01
N LEU A 59 6.80 10.70 15.43
CA LEU A 59 6.56 9.39 16.03
C LEU A 59 7.63 9.12 17.09
N ASP A 60 7.19 8.69 18.27
CA ASP A 60 8.08 8.17 19.29
C ASP A 60 8.36 6.67 19.09
N ALA A 61 9.14 6.07 20.00
CA ALA A 61 9.50 4.66 19.89
C ALA A 61 8.30 3.71 20.02
N ASP A 62 7.26 4.08 20.78
CA ASP A 62 6.06 3.27 20.92
C ASP A 62 5.20 3.34 19.65
N ASP A 63 5.03 4.55 19.09
CA ASP A 63 4.38 4.77 17.81
C ASP A 63 5.04 3.92 16.70
N VAL A 64 6.38 3.85 16.66
CA VAL A 64 7.12 3.04 15.68
C VAL A 64 6.86 1.55 15.89
N ARG A 65 6.84 1.04 17.13
CA ARG A 65 6.51 -0.37 17.40
C ARG A 65 5.08 -0.70 16.97
N GLN A 66 4.13 0.20 17.24
CA GLN A 66 2.75 0.04 16.78
C GLN A 66 2.65 0.01 15.25
N LEU A 67 3.34 0.92 14.56
CA LEU A 67 3.39 0.95 13.09
C LEU A 67 3.92 -0.36 12.53
N ILE A 68 4.99 -0.91 13.09
CA ILE A 68 5.55 -2.20 12.67
C ILE A 68 4.53 -3.33 12.87
N GLY A 69 3.87 -3.39 14.04
CA GLY A 69 2.83 -4.38 14.31
C GLY A 69 1.69 -4.31 13.28
N ILE A 70 1.25 -3.10 12.94
CA ILE A 70 0.27 -2.87 11.88
C ILE A 70 0.79 -3.34 10.52
N CYS A 71 2.03 -3.00 10.15
CA CYS A 71 2.67 -3.44 8.91
C CYS A 71 2.85 -4.97 8.83
N TYR A 72 2.99 -5.67 9.96
CA TYR A 72 2.97 -7.13 10.00
C TYR A 72 1.56 -7.71 9.77
N VAL A 73 0.54 -7.15 10.43
CA VAL A 73 -0.86 -7.57 10.24
C VAL A 73 -1.32 -7.37 8.79
N PHE A 74 -0.90 -6.27 8.18
CA PHE A 74 -1.17 -5.94 6.79
C PHE A 74 0.04 -6.25 5.89
N SER A 75 0.70 -7.39 6.10
CA SER A 75 1.86 -7.76 5.28
C SER A 75 1.48 -8.00 3.81
N PRO A 76 2.44 -7.88 2.87
CA PRO A 76 2.23 -8.24 1.48
C PRO A 76 1.73 -9.67 1.31
N ASP A 77 2.10 -10.62 2.17
CA ASP A 77 1.62 -12.00 2.08
C ASP A 77 0.11 -12.12 2.29
N VAL A 78 -0.46 -11.23 3.12
CA VAL A 78 -1.90 -11.16 3.37
C VAL A 78 -2.63 -10.49 2.21
N LEU A 79 -2.04 -9.41 1.66
CA LEU A 79 -2.68 -8.51 0.69
C LEU A 79 -2.46 -8.89 -0.78
N ASN A 80 -1.36 -9.57 -1.10
CA ASN A 80 -0.98 -9.90 -2.46
C ASN A 80 -2.02 -10.80 -3.13
N ASN A 81 -2.24 -10.54 -4.41
CA ASN A 81 -3.20 -11.23 -5.28
C ASN A 81 -4.66 -11.12 -4.83
N LYS A 82 -4.96 -10.26 -3.84
CA LYS A 82 -6.32 -9.97 -3.36
C LYS A 82 -6.63 -8.49 -3.49
N VAL A 83 -5.70 -7.66 -3.02
CA VAL A 83 -5.82 -6.20 -3.00
C VAL A 83 -4.62 -5.55 -3.67
N PHE A 84 -3.41 -6.06 -3.38
CA PHE A 84 -2.18 -5.61 -4.01
C PHE A 84 -1.75 -6.59 -5.09
N PHE A 85 -1.41 -6.09 -6.28
CA PHE A 85 -1.05 -6.91 -7.43
C PHE A 85 0.28 -6.45 -8.01
N HIS A 86 1.25 -7.35 -8.08
CA HIS A 86 2.48 -7.08 -8.80
C HIS A 86 2.18 -7.10 -10.30
N ASN A 87 2.04 -5.90 -10.90
CA ASN A 87 1.75 -5.76 -12.32
C ASN A 87 2.41 -4.47 -12.86
N PRO A 88 3.71 -4.53 -13.22
CA PRO A 88 4.42 -3.37 -13.74
C PRO A 88 3.82 -2.84 -15.05
N GLY A 89 3.19 -3.71 -15.86
CA GLY A 89 2.53 -3.31 -17.11
C GLY A 89 1.34 -2.37 -16.90
N LEU A 90 0.66 -2.48 -15.76
CA LEU A 90 -0.42 -1.56 -15.38
C LEU A 90 0.10 -0.30 -14.66
N CYS A 91 1.32 -0.31 -14.11
CA CYS A 91 1.85 0.84 -13.39
C CYS A 91 2.23 2.02 -14.32
N GLY A 92 2.54 1.76 -15.59
CA GLY A 92 2.97 2.79 -16.55
C GLY A 92 4.24 3.50 -16.07
N ASN A 93 4.19 4.83 -15.97
CA ASN A 93 5.32 5.66 -15.51
C ASN A 93 5.39 5.82 -13.97
N SER A 94 4.43 5.23 -13.23
CA SER A 94 4.40 5.27 -11.77
C SER A 94 4.96 3.96 -11.20
N SER A 95 5.40 3.97 -9.95
CA SER A 95 5.82 2.76 -9.22
C SER A 95 4.66 1.99 -8.60
N ASN A 96 3.50 2.64 -8.43
CA ASN A 96 2.23 2.03 -8.05
C ASN A 96 1.05 2.87 -8.56
N LYS A 97 -0.13 2.26 -8.68
CA LYS A 97 -1.39 2.91 -9.06
C LYS A 97 -2.58 2.27 -8.37
N PHE A 98 -3.67 3.02 -8.23
CA PHE A 98 -4.93 2.54 -7.65
C PHE A 98 -6.04 2.50 -8.68
N TYR A 99 -6.86 1.46 -8.65
CA TYR A 99 -7.97 1.26 -9.59
C TYR A 99 -9.26 0.86 -8.88
N GLU A 100 -10.39 1.35 -9.40
CA GLU A 100 -11.73 0.94 -8.93
C GLU A 100 -12.03 -0.53 -9.27
N ILE A 101 -12.52 -1.30 -8.29
CA ILE A 101 -12.75 -2.75 -8.40
C ILE A 101 -13.71 -3.10 -9.54
N SER A 102 -14.74 -2.29 -9.75
CA SER A 102 -15.79 -2.51 -10.77
C SER A 102 -15.22 -2.65 -12.18
N GLN A 103 -14.06 -2.06 -12.44
CA GLN A 103 -13.44 -2.00 -13.77
C GLN A 103 -12.35 -3.05 -14.00
N VAL A 104 -11.88 -3.73 -12.94
CA VAL A 104 -10.73 -4.66 -13.04
C VAL A 104 -11.11 -6.14 -12.91
N ARG A 105 -12.39 -6.46 -12.70
CA ARG A 105 -12.90 -7.84 -12.58
C ARG A 105 -12.53 -8.76 -13.74
N ASN A 106 -12.29 -8.21 -14.94
CA ASN A 106 -11.92 -8.98 -16.13
C ASN A 106 -10.41 -9.19 -16.29
N GLN A 107 -9.56 -8.48 -15.53
CA GLN A 107 -8.09 -8.53 -15.66
C GLN A 107 -7.39 -9.04 -14.40
N LEU A 108 -8.01 -8.87 -13.23
CA LEU A 108 -7.50 -9.30 -11.94
C LEU A 108 -8.65 -9.91 -11.13
N LEU A 109 -8.38 -11.00 -10.41
CA LEU A 109 -9.32 -11.64 -9.49
C LEU A 109 -9.50 -10.77 -8.22
N ALA A 110 -9.99 -9.56 -8.40
CA ALA A 110 -10.23 -8.61 -7.32
C ALA A 110 -11.44 -9.07 -6.49
N VAL A 111 -11.21 -9.30 -5.21
CA VAL A 111 -12.25 -9.66 -4.24
C VAL A 111 -12.90 -8.41 -3.67
N SER A 112 -14.18 -8.49 -3.30
CA SER A 112 -14.91 -7.37 -2.67
C SER A 112 -14.60 -7.21 -1.18
N SER A 113 -14.08 -8.27 -0.54
CA SER A 113 -13.69 -8.28 0.87
C SER A 113 -12.57 -9.27 1.13
N ILE A 114 -11.81 -9.03 2.21
CA ILE A 114 -10.75 -9.91 2.69
C ILE A 114 -10.84 -10.08 4.21
N LEU A 115 -10.45 -11.26 4.72
CA LEU A 115 -10.34 -11.52 6.15
C LEU A 115 -8.92 -11.19 6.63
N ILE A 116 -8.79 -10.24 7.55
CA ILE A 116 -7.51 -9.87 8.18
C ILE A 116 -7.71 -9.85 9.70
N ALA A 117 -6.88 -10.59 10.44
CA ALA A 117 -6.93 -10.66 11.89
C ALA A 117 -8.36 -10.94 12.44
N GLY A 118 -9.08 -11.88 11.78
CA GLY A 118 -10.45 -12.25 12.16
C GLY A 118 -11.54 -11.24 11.77
N GLN A 119 -11.19 -10.12 11.14
CA GLN A 119 -12.14 -9.10 10.70
C GLN A 119 -12.27 -9.09 9.18
N SER A 120 -13.51 -9.19 8.69
CA SER A 120 -13.82 -8.97 7.28
C SER A 120 -13.71 -7.48 6.96
N ARG A 121 -12.91 -7.12 5.97
CA ARG A 121 -12.69 -5.75 5.52
C ARG A 121 -13.10 -5.63 4.07
N ARG A 122 -13.91 -4.63 3.75
CA ARG A 122 -14.27 -4.33 2.37
C ARG A 122 -13.05 -3.82 1.61
N VAL A 123 -12.90 -4.27 0.37
CA VAL A 123 -11.92 -3.71 -0.56
C VAL A 123 -12.60 -2.53 -1.27
N ASN A 124 -11.94 -1.37 -1.26
CA ASN A 124 -12.41 -0.13 -1.87
C ASN A 124 -11.81 0.05 -3.28
N SER A 125 -10.53 -0.27 -3.40
CA SER A 125 -9.75 -0.21 -4.64
C SER A 125 -8.68 -1.29 -4.61
N ILE A 126 -8.15 -1.62 -5.78
CA ILE A 126 -6.94 -2.44 -5.86
C ILE A 126 -5.74 -1.55 -6.10
N MET A 127 -4.57 -1.99 -5.63
CA MET A 127 -3.30 -1.33 -5.94
C MET A 127 -2.46 -2.24 -6.83
N VAL A 128 -1.99 -1.72 -7.96
CA VAL A 128 -0.91 -2.36 -8.72
C VAL A 128 0.42 -1.73 -8.33
N TYR A 129 1.48 -2.52 -8.31
CA TYR A 129 2.81 -2.03 -7.95
C TYR A 129 3.93 -2.70 -8.74
N THR A 130 5.08 -2.02 -8.79
CA THR A 130 6.36 -2.57 -9.23
C THR A 130 7.13 -3.15 -8.04
N MET A 131 7.93 -4.21 -8.23
CA MET A 131 8.72 -4.77 -7.13
C MET A 131 9.65 -3.73 -6.46
N SER A 132 10.12 -2.73 -7.21
CA SER A 132 10.87 -1.60 -6.65
C SER A 132 10.07 -0.78 -5.63
N TRP A 133 8.77 -0.58 -5.85
CA TRP A 133 7.90 0.08 -4.87
C TRP A 133 7.79 -0.73 -3.57
N MET A 134 7.55 -2.04 -3.70
CA MET A 134 7.38 -2.92 -2.54
C MET A 134 8.67 -2.99 -1.71
N LYS A 135 9.80 -3.16 -2.39
CA LYS A 135 11.11 -3.17 -1.74
C LYS A 135 11.40 -1.86 -1.04
N LYS A 136 11.17 -0.73 -1.72
CA LYS A 136 11.45 0.62 -1.20
C LYS A 136 10.57 0.98 0.00
N ASN A 137 9.28 0.63 -0.03
CA ASN A 137 8.28 1.14 0.91
C ASN A 137 7.89 0.14 2.01
N TYR A 138 8.20 -1.15 1.86
CA TYR A 138 7.87 -2.18 2.86
C TYR A 138 9.08 -3.03 3.23
N THR A 139 9.63 -3.80 2.29
CA THR A 139 10.60 -4.85 2.61
C THR A 139 11.87 -4.30 3.25
N ASP A 140 12.51 -3.33 2.61
CA ASP A 140 13.77 -2.78 3.11
C ASP A 140 13.57 -1.99 4.43
N PRO A 141 12.55 -1.11 4.56
CA PRO A 141 12.25 -0.45 5.83
C PRO A 141 11.95 -1.41 7.00
N MET A 142 11.15 -2.47 6.78
CA MET A 142 10.86 -3.47 7.82
C MET A 142 12.14 -4.12 8.34
N VAL A 143 13.04 -4.53 7.43
CA VAL A 143 14.32 -5.16 7.79
C VAL A 143 15.24 -4.19 8.54
N ARG A 144 15.38 -2.95 8.06
CA ARG A 144 16.25 -1.96 8.71
C ARG A 144 15.76 -1.62 10.10
N ILE A 145 14.46 -1.32 10.27
CA ILE A 145 13.91 -0.95 11.57
C ILE A 145 13.95 -2.14 12.55
N ALA A 146 13.67 -3.37 12.11
CA ALA A 146 13.77 -4.55 12.96
C ALA A 146 15.19 -4.75 13.53
N ARG A 147 16.23 -4.48 12.72
CA ARG A 147 17.62 -4.51 13.20
C ARG A 147 17.89 -3.44 14.26
N PHE A 148 17.35 -2.23 14.09
CA PHE A 148 17.52 -1.16 15.08
C PHE A 148 16.82 -1.44 16.41
N LEU A 149 15.69 -2.15 16.42
CA LEU A 149 14.95 -2.48 17.64
C LEU A 149 15.49 -3.71 18.39
N SER A 150 16.35 -4.51 17.75
CA SER A 150 16.97 -5.70 18.34
C SER A 150 18.31 -5.42 19.05
N ASN A 151 18.80 -4.18 18.96
CA ASN A 151 20.01 -3.67 19.62
C ASN A 151 19.64 -2.76 20.78
#